data_AF-A0A503X8H0-F1
#
_entry.id   AF-A0A503X8H0-F1
#
_cell.length_a   1.000
_cell.length_b   1.000
_cell.length_c   1.000
_cell.angle_alpha   90.00
_cell.angle_beta   90.00
_cell.angle_gamma   90.00
#
_symmetry.space_group_name_H-M   'P 1'
#
loop_
_entity.id
_entity.type
_entity.pdbx_description
1 polymer ?
#
loop_
_entity_poly.entity_id
_entity_poly.type
_entity_poly.pdbx_seq_one_letter_code
_entity_poly.pdbx_strand_id
1 'polypeptide(L)' 'MTLWELADPAATVQAAIELYGSDAATAAAWCALTANFDGREDDYRFWCAVFSKLGKKLQA' A
#
# COMPACT_ATOMS: atom_id res chain seq x y z
N MET A 1 -12.69 -1.13 -12.30
CA MET A 1 -11.26 -1.42 -12.51
C MET A 1 -10.55 -0.96 -11.25
N THR A 2 -10.15 -1.91 -10.42
CA THR A 2 -9.56 -1.66 -9.10
C THR A 2 -8.04 -1.70 -9.19
N LEU A 3 -7.37 -1.11 -8.20
CA LEU A 3 -5.92 -1.21 -8.09
C LEU A 3 -5.47 -2.67 -7.88
N TRP A 4 -6.31 -3.49 -7.25
CA TRP A 4 -6.08 -4.93 -7.02
C TRP A 4 -6.03 -5.75 -8.33
N GLU A 5 -6.72 -5.30 -9.38
CA GLU A 5 -6.70 -5.93 -10.70
C GLU A 5 -5.47 -5.54 -11.53
N LEU A 6 -4.83 -4.40 -11.23
CA LEU A 6 -3.74 -3.84 -12.03
C LEU A 6 -2.35 -3.97 -11.41
N ALA A 7 -2.25 -4.04 -10.08
CA ALA A 7 -0.97 -3.92 -9.39
C ALA A 7 -0.61 -5.20 -8.60
N ASP A 8 0.64 -5.64 -8.75
CA ASP A 8 1.22 -6.62 -7.83
C ASP A 8 1.63 -5.92 -6.52
N PRO A 9 1.09 -6.33 -5.36
CA PRO A 9 1.45 -5.76 -4.07
C PRO A 9 2.95 -5.83 -3.76
N ALA A 10 3.69 -6.81 -4.27
CA ALA A 10 5.14 -6.90 -4.04
C ALA A 10 5.91 -5.82 -4.83
N ALA A 11 5.56 -5.62 -6.10
CA ALA A 11 6.10 -4.53 -6.91
C ALA A 11 5.78 -3.16 -6.31
N THR A 12 4.56 -2.97 -5.81
CA THR A 12 4.15 -1.71 -5.18
C THR A 12 4.86 -1.44 -3.85
N VAL A 13 5.18 -2.48 -3.06
CA VAL A 13 6.03 -2.32 -1.88
C VAL A 13 7.40 -1.77 -2.27
N GLN A 14 8.02 -2.30 -3.32
CA GLN A 14 9.34 -1.85 -3.76
C GLN A 14 9.28 -0.41 -4.29
N ALA A 15 8.30 -0.10 -5.13
CA ALA A 15 8.09 1.25 -5.65
C ALA A 15 7.81 2.27 -4.51
N ALA A 16 7.05 1.87 -3.49
CA ALA A 16 6.78 2.74 -2.34
C ALA A 16 8.05 3.03 -1.54
N ILE A 17 8.94 2.04 -1.34
CA ILE A 17 10.24 2.25 -0.68
C ILE A 17 11.12 3.17 -1.51
N GLU A 18 11.19 2.98 -2.83
CA GLU A 18 12.01 3.81 -3.72
C GLU A 18 11.54 5.26 -3.78
N LEU A 19 10.23 5.49 -3.74
CA LEU A 19 9.65 6.82 -3.85
C LEU A 19 9.60 7.58 -2.51
N TYR A 20 9.27 6.88 -1.42
CA TYR A 20 8.97 7.50 -0.13
C TYR A 20 9.98 7.15 0.97
N GLY A 21 10.91 6.21 0.74
CA GLY A 21 11.92 5.83 1.72
C GLY A 21 11.32 5.36 3.04
N SER A 22 11.71 6.02 4.14
CA SER A 22 11.19 5.73 5.49
C SER A 22 9.68 5.93 5.62
N ASP A 23 9.09 6.79 4.78
CA ASP A 23 7.68 7.15 4.86
C ASP A 23 6.78 6.24 4.02
N ALA A 24 7.34 5.21 3.38
CA ALA A 24 6.59 4.28 2.53
C ALA A 24 5.40 3.63 3.26
N ALA A 25 5.58 3.24 4.53
CA ALA A 25 4.50 2.68 5.32
C ALA A 25 3.40 3.72 5.60
N THR A 26 3.77 4.95 5.94
CA THR A 26 2.82 6.05 6.14
C THR A 26 2.04 6.36 4.87
N ALA A 27 2.70 6.38 3.71
CA ALA A 27 2.06 6.57 2.41
C ALA A 27 1.05 5.46 2.11
N ALA A 28 1.41 4.19 2.32
CA ALA A 28 0.49 3.06 2.13
C ALA A 28 -0.72 3.13 3.08
N ALA A 29 -0.52 3.51 4.35
CA ALA A 29 -1.61 3.69 5.30
C ALA A 29 -2.56 4.83 4.88
N TRP A 30 -2.01 5.96 4.42
CA TRP A 30 -2.79 7.09 3.91
C TRP A 30 -3.66 6.68 2.71
N CYS A 31 -3.08 5.94 1.76
CA CYS A 31 -3.81 5.42 0.60
C CYS A 31 -4.93 4.44 1.01
N ALA A 32 -4.68 3.57 1.99
CA ALA A 32 -5.72 2.67 2.52
C ALA A 32 -6.88 3.47 3.12
N LEU A 33 -6.61 4.44 3.99
CA LEU A 33 -7.65 5.28 4.61
C LEU A 33 -8.47 6.04 3.57
N THR A 34 -7.80 6.62 2.57
CA THR A 34 -8.47 7.34 1.49
C THR A 34 -9.40 6.42 0.69
N ALA A 35 -8.92 5.23 0.32
CA ALA A 35 -9.74 4.24 -0.39
C ALA A 35 -10.95 3.78 0.42
N ASN A 36 -10.80 3.62 1.74
CA ASN A 36 -11.91 3.28 2.63
C ASN A 36 -12.97 4.37 2.68
N PHE A 37 -12.58 5.65 2.82
CA PHE A 37 -13.53 6.76 2.83
C PHE A 37 -14.23 6.97 1.49
N ASP A 38 -13.59 6.60 0.39
CA ASP A 38 -14.17 6.63 -0.95
C ASP A 38 -15.01 5.38 -1.29
N GLY A 39 -15.17 4.43 -0.37
CA GLY A 39 -15.93 3.19 -0.57
C GLY A 39 -15.28 2.20 -1.55
N ARG A 40 -13.98 2.35 -1.85
CA ARG A 40 -13.22 1.44 -2.72
C ARG A 40 -12.60 0.30 -1.90
N GLU A 41 -13.43 -0.68 -1.51
CA GLU A 41 -13.00 -1.78 -0.63
C GLU A 41 -11.81 -2.59 -1.17
N ASP A 42 -11.74 -2.86 -2.48
CA ASP A 42 -10.64 -3.63 -3.07
C ASP A 42 -9.32 -2.87 -3.02
N ASP A 43 -9.34 -1.56 -3.27
CA ASP A 43 -8.17 -0.70 -3.15
C ASP A 43 -7.74 -0.57 -1.68
N TYR A 44 -8.70 -0.49 -0.76
CA TYR A 44 -8.40 -0.48 0.68
C TYR A 44 -7.65 -1.76 1.08
N ARG A 45 -8.17 -2.93 0.69
CA ARG A 45 -7.52 -4.23 0.95
C ARG A 45 -6.14 -4.30 0.30
N PHE A 46 -5.98 -3.75 -0.91
CA PHE A 46 -4.69 -3.64 -1.57
C PHE A 46 -3.66 -2.92 -0.70
N TRP A 47 -3.99 -1.71 -0.28
CA TRP A 47 -3.07 -0.86 0.47
C TRP A 47 -2.79 -1.39 1.88
N CYS A 48 -3.76 -2.07 2.52
CA CYS A 48 -3.51 -2.79 3.76
C CYS A 48 -2.49 -3.93 3.59
N ALA A 49 -2.54 -4.66 2.47
CA ALA A 49 -1.55 -5.70 2.18
C ALA A 49 -0.16 -5.12 1.94
N VAL A 50 -0.06 -4.01 1.19
CA VAL A 50 1.19 -3.27 0.98
C VAL A 50 1.76 -2.76 2.31
N PHE A 51 0.94 -2.11 3.13
CA PHE A 51 1.32 -1.60 4.46
C PHE A 51 1.86 -2.72 5.36
N SER A 52 1.15 -3.85 5.42
CA SER A 52 1.55 -5.00 6.24
C SER A 52 2.90 -5.59 5.79
N LYS A 53 3.17 -5.59 4.48
CA LYS A 53 4.46 -6.04 3.92
C LYS A 53 5.58 -5.04 4.20
N LEU A 54 5.31 -3.74 4.12
CA LEU A 54 6.27 -2.68 4.45
C LEU A 54 6.69 -2.74 5.93
N GLY A 55 5.74 -2.93 6.84
CA GLY A 55 6.05 -3.10 8.27
C GLY A 55 7.00 -4.25 8.56
N LYS A 56 6.87 -5.38 7.83
CA LYS A 56 7.78 -6.52 7.95
C LYS A 56 9.16 -6.27 7.34
N LYS A 57 9.24 -5.52 6.23
CA LYS A 57 10.51 -5.19 5.55
C LYS A 57 11.32 -4.12 6.29
N LEU A 58 10.67 -3.16 6.96
CA LEU A 58 11.35 -2.08 7.69
C LEU A 58 11.90 -2.53 9.05
N GLN A 59 11.47 -3.69 9.55
CA GLN A 59 11.93 -4.28 10.81
C GLN A 59 13.08 -5.30 10.65
N ALA A 60 13.45 -5.63 9.41
CA ALA A 60 14.50 -6.58 9.05
C ALA A 60 15.75 -5.85 8.58
#